data_AF-A0A183JQC4-F1
#
_entry.id   AF-A0A183JQC4-F1
#
_cell.length_a   1.000
_cell.length_b   1.000
_cell.length_c   1.000
_cell.angle_alpha   90.00
_cell.angle_beta   90.00
_cell.angle_gamma   90.00
#
_symmetry.space_group_name_H-M   'P 1'
#
loop_
_entity.id
_entity.type
_entity.pdbx_description
1 polymer ?
#
loop_
_entity_poly.entity_id
_entity_poly.type
_entity_poly.pdbx_seq_one_letter_code
_entity_poly.pdbx_strand_id
1 'polypeptide(L)'
;HVFTLETFSLENHVRLDSAASRALHLLPGPDDKNKFHSVYGALNNCRTAQGQRLLAQWLRQPLIDKSKIEERLDLVESFVAETAIRRGLHEDFLRRIPDLQRLGRRLKKIRGSGLQVG
;
A
#
# COMPACT_ATOMS: atom_id res chain seq x y z
N HIS A 1 -10.84 -14.35 15.89
CA HIS A 1 -9.78 -13.52 15.28
C HIS A 1 -8.73 -13.33 16.35
N VAL A 2 -7.47 -13.73 16.10
CA VAL A 2 -6.39 -13.31 17.00
C VAL A 2 -6.01 -11.91 16.54
N PHE A 3 -6.27 -10.92 17.36
CA PHE A 3 -5.71 -9.59 17.20
C PHE A 3 -4.38 -9.61 17.92
N THR A 4 -3.32 -9.24 17.21
CA THR A 4 -2.01 -9.05 17.81
C THR A 4 -1.89 -7.59 18.20
N LEU A 5 -1.51 -7.36 19.45
CA LEU A 5 -1.10 -6.03 19.90
C LEU A 5 0.37 -5.87 19.50
N GLU A 6 0.67 -4.87 18.68
CA GLU A 6 2.03 -4.54 18.27
C GLU A 6 2.38 -3.13 18.75
N THR A 7 3.59 -2.96 19.28
CA THR A 7 4.11 -1.64 19.64
C THR A 7 4.50 -0.90 18.37
N PHE A 8 3.90 0.27 18.16
CA PHE A 8 4.23 1.12 17.03
C PHE A 8 5.17 2.24 17.47
N SER A 9 6.38 2.28 16.90
CA SER A 9 7.33 3.38 17.13
C SER A 9 7.37 4.33 15.94
N LEU A 10 7.20 5.62 16.23
CA LEU A 10 7.42 6.71 15.28
C LEU A 10 8.90 7.00 15.04
N GLU A 11 9.81 6.39 15.81
CA GLU A 11 11.25 6.62 15.68
C GLU A 11 11.83 6.08 14.38
N ASN A 12 11.17 5.09 13.77
CA ASN A 12 11.65 4.46 12.53
C ASN A 12 11.18 5.15 11.25
N HIS A 13 10.50 6.29 11.37
CA HIS A 13 9.92 7.01 10.24
C HIS A 13 10.21 8.50 10.32
N VAL A 14 10.22 9.15 9.16
CA VAL A 14 10.32 10.61 9.08
C VAL A 14 9.09 11.21 9.76
N ARG A 15 9.33 12.08 10.74
CA ARG A 15 8.25 12.84 11.40
C ARG A 15 7.79 13.95 10.48
N LEU A 16 6.57 13.82 9.99
CA LEU A 16 5.89 14.84 9.20
C LEU A 16 4.72 15.36 10.02
N ASP A 17 4.69 16.66 10.26
CA ASP A 17 3.51 17.29 10.84
C ASP A 17 2.41 17.43 9.77
N SER A 18 1.21 17.82 10.22
CA SER A 18 0.07 17.95 9.33
C SER A 18 0.25 19.07 8.29
N ALA A 19 1.03 20.10 8.62
CA ALA A 19 1.33 21.21 7.73
C ALA A 19 2.27 20.78 6.59
N ALA A 20 3.38 20.10 6.89
CA ALA A 20 4.32 19.58 5.90
C ALA A 20 3.65 18.53 4.99
N SER A 21 2.89 17.61 5.57
CA SER A 21 2.15 16.60 4.80
C SER A 21 1.18 17.22 3.79
N ARG A 22 0.50 18.31 4.19
CA ARG A 22 -0.38 19.07 3.30
C ARG A 22 0.40 19.88 2.27
N ALA A 23 1.46 20.57 2.68
CA ALA A 23 2.29 21.39 1.79
C ALA A 23 2.95 20.57 0.68
N LEU A 24 3.33 19.32 0.98
CA LEU A 24 3.89 18.38 0.01
C LEU A 24 2.81 17.65 -0.83
N HIS A 25 1.53 17.87 -0.54
CA HIS A 25 0.40 17.15 -1.15
C HIS A 25 0.67 15.64 -1.29
N LEU A 26 1.06 14.98 -0.18
CA LEU A 26 1.47 13.58 -0.23
C LEU A 26 0.35 12.64 -0.67
N LEU A 27 -0.88 12.97 -0.28
CA LEU A 27 -2.09 12.21 -0.57
C LEU A 27 -3.15 13.12 -1.18
N PRO A 28 -4.08 12.57 -1.98
CA PRO A 28 -5.15 13.36 -2.57
C PRO A 28 -6.04 13.97 -1.48
N GLY A 29 -6.36 15.25 -1.65
CA GLY A 29 -7.36 15.96 -0.87
C GLY A 29 -8.79 15.68 -1.36
N PRO A 30 -9.82 16.08 -0.59
CA PRO A 30 -11.22 15.88 -0.95
C PRO A 30 -11.62 16.54 -2.29
N ASP A 31 -11.01 17.68 -2.61
CA ASP A 31 -11.34 18.50 -3.78
C ASP A 31 -10.45 18.20 -5.01
N ASP A 32 -9.52 17.25 -4.90
CA ASP A 32 -8.60 16.91 -5.98
C ASP A 32 -9.31 16.16 -7.11
N LYS A 33 -9.69 16.90 -8.16
CA LYS A 33 -10.31 16.34 -9.36
C LYS A 33 -9.33 15.58 -10.26
N ASN A 34 -8.03 15.87 -10.15
CA ASN A 34 -7.00 15.24 -10.96
C ASN A 34 -5.97 14.53 -10.06
N LYS A 35 -5.81 13.23 -10.33
CA LYS A 35 -4.91 12.33 -9.58
C LYS A 35 -3.46 12.83 -9.52
N PHE A 36 -2.99 13.56 -10.53
CA PHE A 36 -1.62 14.07 -10.57
C PHE A 36 -1.35 15.26 -9.63
N HIS A 37 -2.35 15.76 -8.90
CA HIS A 37 -2.16 16.84 -7.91
C HIS A 37 -1.59 16.38 -6.57
N SER A 38 -1.36 15.08 -6.38
CA SER A 38 -0.70 14.53 -5.19
C SER A 38 0.45 13.60 -5.56
N VAL A 39 1.44 13.49 -4.68
CA VAL A 39 2.55 12.53 -4.84
C VAL A 39 2.02 11.11 -5.00
N TYR A 40 1.02 10.74 -4.18
CA TYR A 40 0.36 9.46 -4.31
C TYR A 40 -0.23 9.24 -5.69
N GLY A 41 -1.02 10.16 -6.22
CA GLY A 41 -1.67 9.91 -7.51
C GLY A 41 -0.72 10.01 -8.70
N ALA A 42 0.43 10.69 -8.57
CA ALA A 42 1.52 10.63 -9.55
C ALA A 42 2.24 9.27 -9.55
N LEU A 43 2.54 8.72 -8.38
CA LEU A 43 3.29 7.46 -8.25
C LEU A 43 2.42 6.21 -8.34
N ASN A 44 1.14 6.31 -7.98
CA ASN A 44 0.28 5.15 -7.83
C ASN A 44 -0.16 4.57 -9.18
N ASN A 45 0.60 3.57 -9.62
CA ASN A 45 0.25 2.68 -10.70
C ASN A 45 0.00 1.25 -10.20
N CYS A 46 -0.32 1.08 -8.91
CA CYS A 46 -0.57 -0.24 -8.33
C CYS A 46 -1.84 -0.88 -8.91
N ARG A 47 -1.75 -2.17 -9.24
CA ARG A 47 -2.83 -2.94 -9.86
C ARG A 47 -3.77 -3.63 -8.87
N THR A 48 -3.39 -3.67 -7.60
CA THR A 48 -4.17 -4.30 -6.52
C THR A 48 -4.52 -3.28 -5.45
N ALA A 49 -5.66 -3.46 -4.79
CA ALA A 49 -6.10 -2.57 -3.71
C ALA A 49 -5.14 -2.64 -2.50
N GLN A 50 -4.53 -3.81 -2.26
CA GLN A 50 -3.50 -4.01 -1.25
C GLN A 50 -2.25 -3.17 -1.56
N GLY A 51 -1.78 -3.17 -2.81
CA GLY A 51 -0.64 -2.37 -3.23
C GLY A 51 -0.90 -0.87 -3.11
N GLN A 52 -2.10 -0.42 -3.50
CA GLN A 52 -2.53 0.98 -3.33
C GLN A 52 -2.51 1.41 -1.86
N ARG A 53 -3.01 0.57 -0.96
CA ARG A 53 -2.97 0.83 0.50
C ARG A 53 -1.54 0.86 1.03
N LEU A 54 -0.69 -0.05 0.58
CA LEU A 54 0.72 -0.10 1.01
C LEU A 54 1.49 1.14 0.54
N LEU A 55 1.31 1.58 -0.70
CA LEU A 55 1.94 2.80 -1.21
C LEU A 55 1.49 4.04 -0.42
N ALA A 56 0.19 4.17 -0.16
CA ALA A 56 -0.32 5.27 0.67
C ALA A 56 0.28 5.23 2.09
N GLN A 57 0.49 4.04 2.65
CA GLN A 57 1.18 3.90 3.93
C GLN A 57 2.64 4.34 3.85
N TRP A 58 3.39 3.90 2.83
CA TRP A 58 4.80 4.27 2.66
C TRP A 58 5.00 5.79 2.51
N LEU A 59 4.07 6.47 1.82
CA LEU A 59 4.12 7.94 1.71
C LEU A 59 3.84 8.65 3.04
N ARG A 60 2.96 8.10 3.89
CA ARG A 60 2.70 8.62 5.24
C ARG A 60 3.82 8.30 6.23
N GLN A 61 4.56 7.23 5.98
CA GLN A 61 5.56 6.67 6.88
C GLN A 61 6.87 6.44 6.11
N PRO A 62 7.57 7.51 5.67
CA PRO A 62 8.86 7.36 5.00
C PRO A 62 9.86 6.74 5.97
N LEU A 63 10.66 5.79 5.50
CA LEU A 63 11.69 5.14 6.31
C LEU A 63 12.85 6.10 6.60
N ILE A 64 13.51 5.94 7.74
CA ILE A 64 14.80 6.59 8.05
C ILE A 64 15.98 5.62 8.05
N ASP A 65 15.69 4.31 8.15
CA ASP A 65 16.69 3.26 8.18
C ASP A 65 17.26 3.05 6.77
N LYS A 66 18.55 3.35 6.61
CA LYS A 66 19.26 3.25 5.34
C LYS A 66 19.16 1.84 4.73
N SER A 67 19.33 0.80 5.53
CA SER A 67 19.35 -0.58 5.04
C SER A 67 18.00 -0.98 4.42
N LYS A 68 16.89 -0.56 5.05
CA LYS A 68 15.53 -0.82 4.54
C LYS A 68 15.19 0.03 3.32
N ILE A 69 15.80 1.22 3.20
CA ILE A 69 15.66 2.05 1.99
C ILE A 69 16.38 1.37 0.82
N GLU A 70 17.62 0.93 1.03
CA GLU A 70 18.41 0.21 0.02
C GLU A 70 17.71 -1.08 -0.41
N GLU A 71 17.19 -1.89 0.51
CA GLU A 71 16.42 -3.09 0.19
C GLU A 71 15.22 -2.79 -0.73
N ARG A 72 14.48 -1.69 -0.49
CA ARG A 72 13.38 -1.29 -1.38
C ARG A 72 13.87 -0.83 -2.74
N LEU A 73 15.00 -0.12 -2.79
CA LEU A 73 15.59 0.36 -4.04
C LEU A 73 16.11 -0.80 -4.87
N ASP A 74 16.75 -1.80 -4.26
CA ASP A 74 17.24 -3.02 -4.94
C ASP A 74 16.08 -3.79 -5.61
N LEU A 75 14.93 -3.89 -4.92
CA LEU A 75 13.73 -4.50 -5.49
C LEU A 75 13.20 -3.71 -6.69
N VAL A 76 13.19 -2.37 -6.59
CA VAL A 76 12.79 -1.51 -7.71
C VAL A 76 13.75 -1.68 -8.89
N GLU A 77 15.06 -1.65 -8.63
CA GLU A 77 16.11 -1.81 -9.65
C GLU A 77 15.98 -3.15 -10.38
N SER A 78 15.75 -4.23 -9.63
CA SER A 78 15.50 -5.57 -10.20
C SER A 78 14.34 -5.56 -11.19
N PHE A 79 13.22 -4.91 -10.86
CA PHE A 79 12.10 -4.76 -11.80
C PHE A 79 12.39 -3.78 -12.93
N VAL A 80 13.20 -2.73 -12.71
CA VAL A 80 13.61 -1.78 -13.74
C VAL A 80 14.43 -2.48 -14.82
N ALA A 81 15.43 -3.27 -14.41
CA ALA A 81 16.29 -4.07 -15.27
C ALA A 81 15.48 -5.09 -16.08
N GLU A 82 14.56 -5.82 -15.43
CA GLU A 82 13.77 -6.89 -16.07
C GLU A 82 12.40 -6.38 -16.57
N THR A 83 12.42 -5.54 -17.60
CA THR A 83 11.21 -4.87 -18.13
C THR A 83 10.12 -5.86 -18.60
N ALA A 84 10.50 -6.99 -19.21
CA ALA A 84 9.53 -8.00 -19.66
C ALA A 84 8.78 -8.64 -18.48
N ILE A 85 9.50 -9.01 -17.42
CA ILE A 85 8.92 -9.57 -16.18
C ILE A 85 8.03 -8.53 -15.52
N ARG A 86 8.50 -7.29 -15.37
CA ARG A 86 7.74 -6.18 -14.78
C ARG A 86 6.41 -5.97 -15.51
N ARG A 87 6.43 -5.93 -16.85
CA ARG A 87 5.22 -5.72 -17.65
C ARG A 87 4.25 -6.90 -17.53
N GLY A 88 4.71 -8.13 -17.69
CA GLY A 88 3.86 -9.31 -17.55
C GLY A 88 3.20 -9.39 -16.17
N LEU A 89 3.98 -9.17 -15.11
CA LEU A 89 3.46 -9.10 -13.75
C LEU A 89 2.39 -8.02 -13.59
N HIS A 90 2.63 -6.81 -14.12
CA HIS A 90 1.73 -5.67 -13.98
C HIS A 90 0.45 -5.78 -14.81
N GLU A 91 0.56 -6.14 -16.09
CA GLU A 91 -0.55 -6.11 -17.04
C GLU A 91 -1.38 -7.40 -16.99
N ASP A 92 -0.74 -8.55 -16.82
CA ASP A 92 -1.40 -9.86 -16.97
C ASP A 92 -1.80 -10.49 -15.62
N PHE A 93 -0.90 -10.45 -14.63
CA PHE A 93 -1.09 -11.22 -13.39
C PHE A 93 -1.71 -10.39 -12.27
N LEU A 94 -1.09 -9.28 -11.87
CA LEU A 94 -1.52 -8.51 -10.69
C LEU A 94 -2.93 -7.94 -10.85
N ARG A 95 -3.36 -7.59 -12.08
CA ARG A 95 -4.70 -7.06 -12.34
C ARG A 95 -5.82 -8.08 -12.04
N ARG A 96 -5.49 -9.37 -12.01
CA ARG A 96 -6.43 -10.48 -11.74
C ARG A 96 -6.53 -10.80 -10.25
N ILE A 97 -5.67 -10.22 -9.41
CA ILE A 97 -5.67 -10.47 -7.97
C ILE A 97 -6.75 -9.62 -7.29
N PRO A 98 -7.76 -10.25 -6.65
CA PRO A 98 -8.80 -9.51 -5.95
C PRO A 98 -8.29 -8.94 -4.61
N ASP A 99 -9.10 -8.11 -3.97
CA ASP A 99 -8.82 -7.64 -2.61
C ASP A 99 -8.94 -8.78 -1.58
N LEU A 100 -7.83 -9.45 -1.33
CA LEU A 100 -7.70 -10.60 -0.42
C LEU A 100 -8.06 -10.24 1.02
N GLN A 101 -7.77 -9.02 1.48
CA GLN A 101 -8.15 -8.59 2.82
C GLN A 101 -9.68 -8.50 2.93
N ARG A 102 -10.35 -7.94 1.91
CA ARG A 102 -11.81 -7.86 1.87
C ARG A 102 -12.45 -9.25 1.73
N LEU A 103 -11.90 -10.12 0.88
CA LEU A 103 -12.35 -11.51 0.74
C LEU A 103 -12.22 -12.28 2.07
N GLY A 104 -11.07 -12.17 2.74
CA GLY A 104 -10.85 -12.80 4.04
C GLY A 104 -11.86 -12.34 5.11
N ARG A 105 -12.18 -11.04 5.15
CA ARG A 105 -13.23 -10.50 6.03
C ARG A 105 -14.62 -11.06 5.68
N ARG A 106 -14.96 -11.13 4.39
CA ARG A 106 -16.26 -11.67 3.94
C ARG A 106 -16.42 -13.15 4.30
N LEU A 107 -15.40 -13.97 4.05
CA LEU A 107 -15.41 -15.40 4.39
C LEU A 107 -15.59 -15.62 5.90
N LYS A 108 -14.90 -14.84 6.74
CA LYS A 108 -15.06 -14.89 8.20
C LYS A 108 -16.46 -14.48 8.63
N LYS A 109 -17.04 -13.43 8.03
CA LYS A 109 -18.42 -13.01 8.31
C LYS A 109 -19.41 -14.13 7.98
N ILE A 110 -19.29 -14.76 6.82
CA ILE A 110 -20.14 -15.88 6.40
C ILE A 110 -20.05 -17.04 7.40
N ARG A 111 -18.84 -17.44 7.80
CA ARG A 111 -18.63 -18.48 8.81
C ARG A 111 -19.20 -18.10 10.19
N GLY A 112 -19.16 -16.83 10.57
CA GLY A 112 -19.75 -16.32 11.81
C GLY A 112 -21.26 -16.13 11.76
N SER A 113 -21.88 -16.08 10.57
CA SER A 113 -23.32 -15.86 10.39
C SER A 113 -24.12 -17.12 10.05
N GLY A 114 -23.50 -18.31 9.96
CA GLY A 114 -24.23 -19.53 9.63
C GLY A 114 -23.36 -20.78 9.50
N LEU A 115 -23.18 -21.48 10.63
CA LEU A 115 -23.18 -22.94 10.74
C LEU A 115 -23.37 -23.31 12.22
N GLN A 116 -24.54 -22.96 12.76
CA GLN A 116 -25.29 -23.91 13.57
C GLN A 116 -26.04 -24.77 12.56
N VAL A 117 -25.40 -25.83 12.10
CA VAL A 117 -26.13 -26.99 11.57
C VAL A 117 -26.09 -27.98 12.74
N GLY A 118 -27.27 -28.46 13.13
CA GLY A 118 -27.47 -29.35 14.29
C GLY A 118 -26.63 -30.62 14.26
#